data_AF-A0A2M8NVK2-F1
#
_entry.id   AF-A0A2M8NVK2-F1
#
_cell.length_a   1.000
_cell.length_b   1.000
_cell.length_c   1.000
_cell.angle_alpha   90.00
_cell.angle_beta   90.00
_cell.angle_gamma   90.00
#
_symmetry.space_group_name_H-M   'P 1'
#
loop_
_entity.id
_entity.type
_entity.pdbx_description
1 polymer ?
#
loop_
_entity_poly.entity_id
_entity_poly.type
_entity_poly.pdbx_seq_one_letter_code
_entity_poly.pdbx_strand_id
1 'polypeptide(L)' 'FVLFGGSGSEIEICQQLQRQFISCELDPHYHAMILDRLNSGMIDDKYRLNGQLPTEQVVQQLDLFHTER' A
#
# COMPACT_ATOMS: atom_id res chain seq x y z
N PHE A 1 -4.86 -18.40 1.65
CA PHE A 1 -5.42 -17.89 0.39
C PHE A 1 -5.63 -16.41 0.60
N VAL A 2 -5.00 -15.55 -0.21
CA VAL A 2 -5.06 -14.08 -0.06
C VAL A 2 -5.93 -13.55 -1.19
N LEU A 3 -7.23 -13.40 -0.94
CA LEU A 3 -8.20 -13.12 -2.00
C LEU A 3 -7.99 -11.74 -2.66
N PHE A 4 -7.48 -10.77 -1.92
CA PHE A 4 -7.20 -9.42 -2.39
C PHE A 4 -5.73 -9.10 -2.14
N GLY A 5 -4.93 -9.01 -3.20
CA GLY A 5 -3.48 -8.83 -3.10
C GLY A 5 -3.07 -7.47 -2.52
N GLY A 6 -3.82 -6.41 -2.85
CA GLY A 6 -3.55 -5.05 -2.42
C GLY A 6 -2.10 -4.65 -2.72
N SER A 7 -1.41 -4.08 -1.73
CA SER A 7 0.01 -3.71 -1.86
C SER A 7 1.01 -4.88 -1.73
N GLY A 8 0.52 -6.12 -1.63
CA GLY A 8 1.34 -7.32 -1.49
C GLY A 8 1.93 -7.58 -0.11
N SER A 9 1.56 -6.80 0.92
CA SER A 9 2.11 -6.96 2.28
C SER A 9 1.89 -8.35 2.87
N GLU A 10 0.68 -8.91 2.75
CA GLU A 10 0.39 -10.27 3.28
C GLU A 10 1.15 -11.35 2.47
N ILE A 11 1.27 -11.14 1.16
CA ILE A 11 1.93 -12.07 0.23
C ILE A 11 3.44 -12.14 0.52
N GLU A 12 4.08 -10.98 0.74
CA GLU A 12 5.49 -10.88 1.15
C GLU A 12 5.76 -11.68 2.43
N ILE A 13 4.92 -11.52 3.45
CA ILE A 13 5.06 -12.27 4.71
C ILE A 13 4.88 -13.77 4.48
N CYS A 14 3.94 -14.19 3.62
CA CYS A 14 3.81 -15.60 3.25
C CYS A 14 5.09 -16.14 2.60
N GLN A 15 5.73 -15.38 1.71
CA GLN A 15 6.99 -15.75 1.07
C GLN A 15 8.13 -15.87 2.09
N GLN A 16 8.29 -14.88 2.98
CA GLN A 16 9.32 -14.87 4.02
C GLN A 16 9.19 -16.06 4.98
N LEU A 17 7.95 -16.43 5.33
CA LEU A 17 7.65 -17.58 6.18
C LEU A 17 7.64 -18.93 5.43
N GLN A 18 8.01 -18.94 4.14
CA GLN A 18 8.00 -20.12 3.27
C GLN A 18 6.64 -20.83 3.22
N ARG A 19 5.54 -20.08 3.37
CA ARG A 19 4.18 -20.60 3.30
C ARG A 19 3.72 -20.62 1.86
N GLN A 20 3.02 -21.68 1.47
CA GLN A 20 2.35 -21.74 0.17
C GLN A 20 1.18 -20.75 0.17
N PHE A 21 1.03 -19.97 -0.90
CA PHE A 21 -0.05 -19.01 -1.05
C PHE A 21 -0.56 -18.98 -2.49
N ILE A 22 -1.82 -18.57 -2.64
CA ILE A 22 -2.44 -18.17 -3.90
C ILE A 22 -3.09 -16.82 -3.62
N SER A 23 -2.92 -15.88 -4.54
CA SER A 23 -3.51 -14.56 -4.46
C SER A 23 -4.03 -14.09 -5.82
N CYS A 24 -4.95 -13.13 -5.78
CA CYS A 24 -5.54 -12.46 -6.94
C CYS A 24 -5.53 -10.95 -6.69
N GLU A 25 -5.22 -10.18 -7.73
CA GLU A 25 -5.36 -8.73 -7.72
C GLU A 25 -5.96 -8.29 -9.05
N LEU A 26 -6.96 -7.40 -8.99
CA LEU A 26 -7.70 -6.95 -10.16
C LEU A 26 -6.99 -5.78 -10.84
N ASP A 27 -6.40 -4.88 -10.05
CA ASP A 27 -5.78 -3.68 -10.57
C ASP A 27 -4.36 -3.97 -11.10
N PRO A 28 -4.06 -3.70 -12.39
CA PRO A 28 -2.74 -3.96 -12.97
C PRO A 28 -1.58 -3.23 -12.27
N HIS A 29 -1.83 -2.04 -11.71
CA HIS A 29 -0.83 -1.27 -10.98
C HIS A 29 -0.47 -1.95 -9.66
N TYR A 30 -1.46 -2.44 -8.91
CA TYR A 30 -1.22 -3.22 -7.70
C TYR A 30 -0.59 -4.59 -8.01
N HIS A 31 -0.99 -5.22 -9.11
CA HIS A 31 -0.31 -6.43 -9.57
C HIS A 31 1.19 -6.20 -9.82
N ALA A 32 1.56 -5.13 -10.53
CA ALA A 32 2.96 -4.78 -10.74
C ALA A 32 3.69 -4.49 -9.40
N MET A 33 3.05 -3.77 -8.48
CA MET A 33 3.57 -3.50 -7.15
C MET A 33 3.86 -4.78 -6.36
N ILE A 34 2.95 -5.77 -6.42
CA ILE A 34 3.13 -7.07 -5.77
C ILE A 34 4.36 -7.78 -6.35
N LEU A 35 4.52 -7.83 -7.67
CA LEU A 35 5.67 -8.49 -8.31
C LEU A 35 7.01 -7.85 -7.90
N ASP A 36 7.08 -6.51 -7.92
CA ASP A 36 8.27 -5.78 -7.50
C ASP A 36 8.61 -6.03 -6.02
N ARG A 37 7.58 -6.10 -5.17
CA ARG A 37 7.74 -6.40 -3.74
C ARG A 37 8.19 -7.82 -3.48
N LEU A 38 7.66 -8.81 -4.21
CA LEU A 38 8.09 -10.21 -4.08
C LEU A 38 9.52 -10.47 -4.55
N ASN A 39 10.03 -9.64 -5.47
CA ASN A 39 11.41 -9.71 -5.94
C ASN A 39 12.39 -9.03 -4.98
N SER A 40 12.01 -7.89 -4.41
CA SER A 40 12.89 -7.09 -3.54
C SER A 40 12.74 -7.37 -2.04
N GLY A 41 11.60 -7.95 -1.64
CA GLY A 41 11.21 -8.12 -0.25
C GLY A 41 10.76 -6.84 0.45
N MET A 42 10.64 -5.70 -0.25
CA MET A 42 10.20 -4.42 0.33
C MET A 42 9.32 -3.64 -0.67
N ILE A 43 8.56 -2.65 -0.19
CA ILE A 43 7.82 -1.75 -1.08
C ILE A 43 8.79 -0.70 -1.67
N ASP A 44 8.81 -0.57 -2.99
CA ASP A 44 9.59 0.44 -3.69
C ASP A 44 9.02 1.85 -3.41
N ASP A 45 9.90 2.82 -3.18
CA ASP A 45 9.55 4.21 -2.89
C ASP A 45 8.69 4.84 -3.99
N LYS A 46 8.78 4.38 -5.24
CA LYS A 46 7.94 4.87 -6.35
C LYS A 46 6.44 4.64 -6.14
N TYR A 47 6.08 3.68 -5.28
CA TYR A 47 4.69 3.39 -4.92
C TYR A 47 4.20 4.18 -3.70
N ARG A 48 5.12 4.85 -2.98
CA ARG A 48 4.74 5.69 -1.87
C ARG A 48 4.11 6.96 -2.41
N LEU A 49 2.98 7.32 -1.83
CA LEU A 49 2.41 8.64 -2.07
C LEU A 49 3.38 9.67 -1.50
N ASN A 50 4.04 10.41 -2.39
CA ASN A 50 4.81 11.58 -2.03
C ASN A 50 3.81 12.60 -1.49
N GLY A 51 3.67 12.65 -0.17
CA GLY A 51 2.78 13.57 0.53
C GLY A 51 3.24 15.01 0.37
N GLN A 52 3.08 15.59 -0.82
CA GLN A 52 2.86 17.01 -0.96
C GLN A 52 1.35 17.19 -0.97
N LEU A 53 0.74 17.13 0.21
CA LEU A 53 -0.55 17.77 0.36
C LEU A 53 -0.32 19.24 0.01
N PRO A 54 -1.09 19.85 -0.91
CA PRO A 54 -1.11 21.29 -1.03
C PRO A 54 -1.32 21.86 0.37
N THR A 55 -0.46 22.79 0.80
CA THR A 55 -0.46 23.34 2.17
C THR A 55 -1.86 23.77 2.62
N GLU A 56 -2.69 24.22 1.67
CA GLU A 56 -4.09 24.63 1.86
C GLU A 56 -5.03 23.50 2.30
N GLN A 57 -4.86 22.27 1.80
CA GLN A 57 -5.73 21.14 2.15
C GLN A 57 -5.44 20.59 3.56
N VAL A 58 -4.16 20.65 3.99
CA VAL A 58 -3.76 20.27 5.36
C VAL A 58 -4.36 21.23 6.38
N VAL A 59 -4.33 22.53 6.11
CA VAL A 59 -4.88 23.56 7.00
C VAL A 59 -6.40 23.39 7.13
N GLN A 60 -7.12 23.21 6.03
CA GLN A 60 -8.57 22.96 6.06
C GLN A 60 -8.96 21.67 6.80
N GLN A 61 -8.20 20.58 6.61
CA GLN A 61 -8.44 19.36 7.38
C GLN A 61 -8.14 19.56 8.87
N LEU A 62 -7.07 20.29 9.23
CA LEU A 62 -6.79 20.61 10.63
C LEU A 62 -7.94 21.41 11.24
N ASP A 63 -8.40 22.47 10.58
CA ASP A 63 -9.50 23.32 11.06
C ASP A 63 -10.79 22.53 11.26
N LEU A 64 -11.06 21.54 10.39
CA LEU A 64 -12.21 20.66 10.51
C LEU A 64 -12.21 19.81 11.80
N PHE A 65 -11.02 19.40 12.27
CA PHE A 65 -10.87 18.63 13.52
C PHE A 65 -10.79 19.50 14.78
N HIS A 66 -10.68 20.83 14.65
CA HIS A 66 -10.57 21.75 15.79
C HIS A 66 -11.90 22.44 16.16
N THR A 67 -12.97 22.22 15.39
CA THR A 67 -14.26 22.91 15.57
C THR A 67 -15.22 22.20 16.54
N GLU A 68 -14.84 21.04 17.09
CA GLU A 68 -15.63 20.32 18.10
C GLU A 68 -15.04 20.52 19.51
N ARG A 69 -15.22 21.72 20.09
CA ARG A 69 -15.17 21.97 21.54
C ARG A 69 -16.13 23.08 21.94
#